data_AF-A0A3G6TG66-F1
#
_entry.id   AF-A0A3G6TG66-F1
#
_cell.length_a   1.000
_cell.length_b   1.000
_cell.length_c   1.000
_cell.angle_alpha   90.00
_cell.angle_beta   90.00
_cell.angle_gamma   90.00
#
_symmetry.space_group_name_H-M   'P 1'
#
loop_
_entity.id
_entity.type
_entity.pdbx_description
1 polymer ?
#
loop_
_entity_poly.entity_id
_entity_poly.type
_entity_poly.pdbx_seq_one_letter_code
_entity_poly.pdbx_strand_id
1 'polypeptide(L)'
;MKSLRITLGVAAIALGTFTAFSFAPANTVNEDETGIFYVNPDGSMGDAYNPQLHPCDPGPQTCAREYDLETELPTGQNVIQGVKRQ
;
A
#
# COMPACT_ATOMS: atom_id res chain seq x y z
N MET A 1 -50.45 41.21 10.38
CA MET A 1 -49.36 40.86 9.45
C MET A 1 -48.21 41.85 9.62
N LYS A 2 -47.14 41.48 10.33
CA LYS A 2 -45.91 42.28 10.39
C LYS A 2 -44.74 41.35 10.69
N SER A 3 -43.83 41.25 9.73
CA SER A 3 -42.64 40.40 9.73
C SER A 3 -41.61 40.90 10.73
N LEU A 4 -41.03 40.00 11.53
CA LEU A 4 -39.80 40.28 12.27
C LEU A 4 -38.67 39.40 11.71
N ARG A 5 -37.72 40.07 11.08
CA ARG A 5 -36.50 39.53 10.48
C ARG A 5 -35.58 39.08 11.61
N ILE A 6 -35.40 37.78 11.80
CA ILE A 6 -34.38 37.22 12.70
C ILE A 6 -33.04 37.33 11.99
N THR A 7 -32.41 38.48 12.19
CA THR A 7 -31.01 38.71 11.87
C THR A 7 -30.18 38.17 13.03
N LEU A 8 -29.16 37.39 12.69
CA LEU A 8 -27.93 37.21 13.47
C LEU A 8 -28.00 36.27 14.70
N GLY A 9 -27.59 35.04 14.45
CA GLY A 9 -26.95 34.19 15.45
C GLY A 9 -25.94 33.33 14.71
N VAL A 10 -24.68 33.75 14.71
CA VAL A 10 -23.54 32.98 14.18
C VAL A 10 -23.48 31.67 14.95
N ALA A 11 -24.14 30.64 14.44
CA ALA A 11 -23.79 29.28 14.78
C ALA A 11 -22.48 29.03 14.05
N ALA A 12 -21.38 29.23 14.75
CA ALA A 12 -20.10 28.62 14.42
C ALA A 12 -20.35 27.12 14.36
N ILE A 13 -20.75 26.61 13.19
CA ILE A 13 -20.74 25.20 12.93
C ILE A 13 -19.25 24.89 12.77
N ALA A 14 -18.61 24.59 13.90
CA ALA A 14 -17.44 23.76 13.92
C ALA A 14 -17.87 22.39 13.39
N LEU A 15 -18.11 22.33 12.09
CA LEU A 15 -17.93 21.10 11.33
C LEU A 15 -16.42 20.88 11.34
N GLY A 16 -15.94 20.35 12.47
CA GLY A 16 -14.86 19.38 12.43
C GLY A 16 -15.36 18.19 11.64
N THR A 17 -15.61 18.39 10.35
CA THR A 17 -15.49 17.31 9.38
C THR A 17 -14.03 16.94 9.49
N PHE A 18 -13.77 15.90 10.27
CA PHE A 18 -12.79 14.90 9.89
C PHE A 18 -12.85 14.87 8.37
N THR A 19 -11.84 15.46 7.73
CA THR A 19 -11.50 15.13 6.37
C THR A 19 -11.34 13.63 6.42
N ALA A 20 -12.43 12.92 6.11
CA ALA A 20 -12.36 11.55 5.70
C ALA A 20 -11.22 11.55 4.71
N PHE A 21 -10.13 10.86 5.09
CA PHE A 21 -8.97 10.66 4.23
C PHE A 21 -9.55 10.25 2.89
N SER A 22 -9.58 11.23 1.99
CA SER A 22 -10.10 11.03 0.67
C SER A 22 -9.04 10.12 0.09
N PHE A 23 -9.40 8.85 -0.09
CA PHE A 23 -8.67 7.92 -0.94
C PHE A 23 -8.68 8.52 -2.35
N ALA A 24 -7.92 9.61 -2.55
CA ALA A 24 -7.33 9.89 -3.82
C ALA A 24 -6.52 8.62 -4.11
N PRO A 25 -6.76 7.93 -5.23
CA PRO A 25 -5.87 6.88 -5.64
C PRO A 25 -4.56 7.61 -5.93
N ALA A 26 -3.66 7.59 -4.96
CA ALA A 26 -2.28 7.93 -5.18
C ALA A 26 -1.80 6.87 -6.17
N ASN A 27 -1.94 7.17 -7.47
CA ASN A 27 -1.18 6.55 -8.55
C ASN A 27 0.29 6.98 -8.45
N THR A 28 0.81 6.94 -7.23
CA THR A 28 2.19 6.86 -6.87
C THR A 28 2.21 5.59 -6.05
N VAL A 29 2.35 4.46 -6.74
CA VAL A 29 3.17 3.38 -6.21
C VAL A 29 4.34 4.08 -5.52
N ASN A 30 4.29 4.14 -4.20
CA ASN A 30 5.39 4.67 -3.41
C ASN A 30 6.51 3.67 -3.63
N GLU A 31 7.34 3.91 -4.64
CA GLU A 31 8.56 3.13 -4.88
C GLU A 31 9.48 3.16 -3.64
N ASP A 32 9.18 4.03 -2.66
CA ASP A 32 9.84 4.13 -1.36
C ASP A 32 9.20 3.29 -0.23
N GLU A 33 7.94 2.84 -0.34
CA GLU A 33 7.24 2.09 0.72
C GLU A 33 7.08 0.61 0.42
N THR A 34 7.32 0.19 -0.82
CA THR A 34 7.25 -1.22 -1.22
C THR A 34 8.59 -1.69 -1.81
N GLY A 35 8.86 -2.98 -1.70
CA GLY A 35 10.07 -3.58 -2.27
C GLY A 35 9.85 -5.02 -2.69
N ILE A 36 10.66 -5.51 -3.63
CA ILE A 36 10.61 -6.91 -4.06
C ILE A 36 11.57 -7.73 -3.21
N PHE A 37 11.05 -8.78 -2.57
CA PHE A 37 11.81 -9.69 -1.71
C PHE A 37 11.54 -11.13 -2.10
N TYR A 38 12.50 -12.01 -1.81
CA TYR A 38 12.29 -13.44 -1.94
C TYR A 38 11.20 -13.91 -0.98
N VAL A 39 10.45 -14.94 -1.38
CA VAL A 39 9.47 -15.59 -0.51
C VAL A 39 10.15 -16.71 0.26
N ASN A 40 10.10 -16.63 1.59
CA ASN A 40 10.57 -17.71 2.45
C ASN A 40 9.61 -18.91 2.41
N PRO A 41 10.05 -20.12 2.81
CA PRO A 41 9.19 -21.32 2.80
C PRO A 41 7.95 -21.23 3.67
N ASP A 42 7.97 -20.39 4.71
CA ASP A 42 6.83 -20.09 5.60
C ASP A 42 5.89 -19.01 5.03
N GLY A 43 6.22 -18.45 3.86
CA GLY A 43 5.46 -17.39 3.20
C GLY A 43 5.79 -15.98 3.68
N SER A 44 6.75 -15.80 4.58
CA SER A 44 7.20 -14.49 5.05
C SER A 44 8.06 -13.74 4.01
N MET A 45 8.38 -12.48 4.30
CA MET A 45 9.34 -11.69 3.53
C MET A 45 10.76 -12.20 3.79
N GLY A 46 11.49 -12.55 2.73
CA GLY A 46 12.89 -12.97 2.78
C GLY A 46 13.85 -11.83 2.45
N ASP A 47 15.04 -12.20 1.98
CA ASP A 47 16.06 -11.22 1.57
C ASP A 47 15.59 -10.37 0.38
N ALA A 48 16.19 -9.19 0.22
CA ALA A 48 15.97 -8.33 -0.93
C ALA A 48 16.24 -9.06 -2.25
N TYR A 49 15.34 -8.89 -3.22
CA TYR A 49 15.44 -9.57 -4.50
C TYR A 49 16.71 -9.14 -5.24
N ASN A 50 17.55 -10.12 -5.59
CA ASN A 50 18.79 -9.91 -6.33
C ASN A 50 18.89 -10.91 -7.49
N PRO A 51 18.37 -10.55 -8.68
CA PRO A 51 18.38 -11.43 -9.84
C PRO A 51 19.78 -11.68 -10.42
N GLN A 52 20.78 -10.88 -10.07
CA GLN A 52 22.14 -11.04 -10.59
C GLN A 52 22.87 -12.19 -9.88
N LEU A 53 22.66 -12.33 -8.57
CA LEU A 53 23.26 -13.39 -7.76
C LEU A 53 22.37 -14.64 -7.69
N HIS A 54 21.06 -14.44 -7.51
CA HIS A 54 20.11 -15.54 -7.28
C HIS A 54 18.86 -15.40 -8.15
N PRO A 55 18.98 -15.55 -9.49
CA PRO A 55 17.83 -15.44 -10.38
C PRO A 55 16.73 -16.45 -10.02
N CYS A 56 15.48 -16.08 -10.29
CA CYS A 56 14.36 -16.99 -10.21
C CYS A 56 14.29 -17.85 -11.47
N ASP A 57 14.46 -19.17 -11.35
CA ASP A 57 14.22 -20.10 -12.44
C ASP A 57 12.71 -20.33 -12.62
N PRO A 58 12.17 -20.41 -13.85
CA PRO A 58 10.72 -20.48 -14.10
C PRO A 58 10.08 -21.72 -13.46
N GLY A 59 8.92 -21.53 -12.82
CA GLY A 59 8.18 -22.57 -12.11
C GLY A 59 6.83 -22.06 -11.58
N PRO A 60 5.97 -22.96 -11.04
CA PRO A 60 4.62 -22.60 -10.59
C PRO A 60 4.56 -21.98 -9.17
N GLN A 61 5.70 -21.91 -8.48
CA GLN A 61 5.82 -21.38 -7.12
C GLN A 61 6.16 -19.89 -7.15
N THR A 62 5.86 -19.16 -6.10
CA THR A 62 6.32 -17.76 -5.99
C THR A 62 7.77 -17.74 -5.51
N CYS A 63 8.67 -17.18 -6.33
CA CYS A 63 10.08 -17.01 -5.97
C CYS A 63 10.32 -15.73 -5.19
N ALA A 64 9.79 -14.62 -5.72
CA ALA A 64 9.87 -13.30 -5.12
C ALA A 64 8.56 -12.55 -5.37
N ARG A 65 8.22 -11.61 -4.51
CA ARG A 65 7.06 -10.74 -4.69
C ARG A 65 7.27 -9.42 -3.99
N GLU A 66 6.41 -8.47 -4.29
CA GLU A 66 6.41 -7.18 -3.62
C GLU A 66 5.76 -7.26 -2.24
N TYR A 67 6.42 -6.63 -1.28
CA TYR A 67 5.98 -6.47 0.09
C TYR A 67 5.97 -4.99 0.43
N ASP A 68 5.05 -4.64 1.32
CA ASP A 68 5.01 -3.35 1.98
C ASP A 68 6.08 -3.33 3.08
N LEU A 69 6.97 -2.33 3.06
CA LEU A 69 8.12 -2.23 3.96
C LEU A 69 7.73 -1.84 5.39
N GLU A 70 6.53 -1.28 5.59
CA GLU A 70 6.04 -0.91 6.92
C GLU A 70 5.38 -2.10 7.61
N THR A 71 4.62 -2.89 6.87
CA THR A 71 3.80 -4.00 7.40
C THR A 71 4.40 -5.38 7.16
N GLU A 72 5.40 -5.50 6.29
CA GLU A 72 6.00 -6.77 5.82
C GLU A 72 4.97 -7.74 5.21
N LEU A 73 3.82 -7.21 4.78
CA LEU A 73 2.77 -7.97 4.15
C LEU A 73 2.90 -7.92 2.63
N PRO A 74 2.53 -9.01 1.93
CA PRO A 74 2.55 -9.02 0.47
C PRO A 74 1.49 -8.05 -0.08
N THR A 75 1.90 -7.20 -1.02
CA THR A 75 0.99 -6.23 -1.66
C THR A 75 0.05 -6.90 -2.68
N GLY A 76 0.37 -8.13 -3.09
CA GLY A 76 -0.30 -8.83 -4.18
C GLY A 76 0.09 -8.34 -5.57
N GLN A 77 1.05 -7.43 -5.66
CA GLN A 77 1.59 -6.89 -6.91
C GLN A 77 2.99 -7.46 -7.20
N ASN A 78 3.48 -7.28 -8.44
CA ASN A 78 4.83 -7.64 -8.89
C ASN A 78 5.33 -9.04 -8.43
N VAL A 79 4.51 -10.07 -8.68
CA VAL A 79 4.81 -11.45 -8.30
C VAL A 79 5.72 -12.10 -9.34
N ILE A 80 6.91 -12.52 -8.91
CA ILE A 80 7.90 -13.24 -9.70
C ILE A 80 7.75 -14.74 -9.41
N GLN A 81 7.21 -15.46 -10.39
CA GLN A 81 7.06 -16.90 -10.33
C GLN A 81 8.40 -17.59 -10.60
N GLY A 82 8.67 -18.67 -9.88
CA GLY A 82 9.85 -19.48 -10.02
C GLY A 82 10.33 -20.12 -8.72
N VAL A 83 11.58 -20.55 -8.74
CA VAL A 83 12.32 -21.00 -7.56
C VAL A 83 13.64 -20.24 -7.50
N LYS A 84 14.03 -19.74 -6.31
CA LYS A 84 15.31 -19.06 -6.11
C LYS A 84 16.47 -20.01 -6.43
N ARG A 85 17.30 -19.66 -7.39
CA ARG A 85 18.53 -20.40 -7.68
C ARG A 85 19.57 -20.12 -6.60
N GLN A 86 20.17 -21.18 -6.05
CA GLN A 86 21.25 -21.09 -5.04
C GLN A 86 22.53 -20.54 -5.65
#